data_AF-A0A7K1Y3I0-F1
#
_entry.id   AF-A0A7K1Y3I0-F1
#
_cell.length_a   1.000
_cell.length_b   1.000
_cell.length_c   1.000
_cell.angle_alpha   90.00
_cell.angle_beta   90.00
_cell.angle_gamma   90.00
#
_symmetry.space_group_name_H-M   'P 1'
#
loop_
_entity.id
_entity.type
_entity.pdbx_description
1 polymer ?
#
loop_
_entity_poly.entity_id
_entity_poly.type
_entity_poly.pdbx_seq_one_letter_code
_entity_poly.pdbx_strand_id
1 'polypeptide(L)' 'MAEYDNTESLKNANTTKHYVLITIAVIVGMVGVLLRFVNDSTVINYASNIILVIGVVLALKAVKDILG' A
#
# COMPACT_ATOMS: atom_id res chain seq x y z
N MET A 1 17.13 6.79 33.64
CA MET A 1 16.27 6.80 32.43
C MET A 1 17.01 5.95 31.41
N ALA A 2 16.48 4.79 31.01
CA ALA A 2 17.13 3.98 29.99
C ALA A 2 17.02 4.70 28.65
N GLU A 3 18.13 4.84 27.93
CA GLU A 3 18.13 5.44 26.60
C GLU A 3 17.37 4.51 25.65
N TYR A 4 16.26 4.99 25.11
CA TYR A 4 15.41 4.23 24.19
C TYR A 4 16.11 4.19 22.81
N ASP A 5 16.89 3.13 22.58
CA ASP A 5 17.64 2.94 21.34
C ASP A 5 16.70 2.55 20.19
N ASN A 6 16.25 3.56 19.43
CA ASN A 6 15.40 3.39 18.24
C ASN A 6 16.18 3.11 16.97
N THR A 7 17.52 3.02 17.04
CA THR A 7 18.37 3.08 15.86
C THR A 7 18.10 1.91 14.90
N GLU A 8 17.86 0.73 15.45
CA GLU A 8 17.49 -0.47 14.68
C GLU A 8 16.09 -0.35 14.03
N SER A 9 15.10 0.14 14.78
CA SER A 9 13.73 0.36 14.27
C SER A 9 13.69 1.40 13.14
N LEU A 10 14.39 2.52 13.33
CA LEU A 10 14.52 3.58 12.33
C LEU A 10 15.22 3.07 11.06
N LYS A 11 16.22 2.21 11.22
CA LYS A 11 16.95 1.60 10.10
C LYS A 11 16.07 0.62 9.33
N ASN A 12 15.23 -0.17 10.02
CA ASN A 12 14.26 -1.06 9.37
C ASN A 12 13.19 -0.27 8.61
N ALA A 13 12.57 0.70 9.26
CA ALA A 13 11.52 1.54 8.66
C ALA A 13 11.98 2.25 7.37
N ASN A 14 13.26 2.63 7.30
CA ASN A 14 13.85 3.29 6.14
C ASN A 14 14.41 2.34 5.07
N THR A 15 14.12 1.04 5.10
CA THR A 15 14.59 0.14 4.04
C THR A 15 13.90 0.43 2.70
N THR A 16 14.66 0.39 1.61
CA THR A 16 14.16 0.60 0.23
C THR A 16 12.98 -0.32 -0.11
N LYS A 17 12.94 -1.52 0.48
CA LYS A 17 11.87 -2.49 0.26
C LYS A 17 10.49 -1.95 0.64
N HIS A 18 10.38 -1.22 1.74
CA HIS A 18 9.10 -0.65 2.17
C HIS A 18 8.62 0.41 1.19
N TYR A 19 9.51 1.31 0.73
CA TYR A 19 9.16 2.32 -0.26
C TYR A 19 8.66 1.70 -1.56
N VAL A 20 9.36 0.68 -2.08
CA VAL A 20 8.94 -0.03 -3.30
C VAL A 20 7.56 -0.67 -3.10
N LEU A 21 7.32 -1.31 -1.96
CA LEU A 21 6.02 -1.93 -1.66
C LEU A 21 4.89 -0.90 -1.57
N ILE A 22 5.13 0.25 -0.92
CA ILE A 22 4.17 1.36 -0.86
C ILE A 22 3.91 1.89 -2.27
N THR A 23 4.94 2.12 -3.09
CA THR A 23 4.78 2.60 -4.47
C THR A 23 3.91 1.65 -5.28
N ILE A 24 4.15 0.34 -5.20
CA ILE A 24 3.32 -0.67 -5.88
C ILE A 24 1.88 -0.60 -5.38
N ALA A 25 1.67 -0.52 -4.06
CA ALA A 25 0.33 -0.42 -3.48
C ALA A 25 -0.44 0.83 -3.98
N VAL A 26 0.23 1.98 -4.03
CA VAL A 26 -0.33 3.24 -4.55
C VAL A 26 -0.69 3.11 -6.02
N ILE A 27 0.19 2.56 -6.86
CA ILE A 27 -0.08 2.36 -8.29
C ILE A 27 -1.29 1.46 -8.48
N VAL A 28 -1.36 0.33 -7.78
CA VAL A 28 -2.50 -0.60 -7.86
C VAL A 28 -3.80 0.08 -7.40
N GLY A 29 -3.75 0.82 -6.29
CA GLY A 29 -4.90 1.59 -5.80
C GLY A 29 -5.37 2.63 -6.80
N MET A 30 -4.44 3.40 -7.40
CA MET A 30 -4.77 4.39 -8.44
C MET A 30 -5.39 3.73 -9.67
N VAL A 31 -4.88 2.58 -10.12
CA VAL A 31 -5.47 1.84 -11.25
C VAL A 31 -6.91 1.44 -10.95
N GLY A 32 -7.20 0.94 -9.75
CA GLY A 32 -8.57 0.62 -9.33
C GLY A 32 -9.49 1.84 -9.32
N VAL A 33 -9.00 2.99 -8.84
CA VAL A 33 -9.76 4.25 -8.85
C VAL A 33 -10.02 4.73 -10.27
N LEU A 34 -9.01 4.73 -11.13
CA LEU A 34 -9.13 5.24 -12.51
C LEU A 34 -10.04 4.36 -13.37
N LEU A 35 -9.97 3.03 -13.22
CA LEU A 35 -10.83 2.09 -13.94
C LEU A 35 -12.32 2.35 -13.69
N ARG A 36 -12.68 2.84 -12.51
CA ARG A 36 -14.06 3.17 -12.14
C ARG A 36 -14.68 4.27 -13.02
N PHE A 37 -13.85 5.08 -13.67
CA PHE A 37 -14.30 6.19 -14.52
C PHE A 37 -14.19 5.88 -16.02
N VAL A 38 -13.78 4.67 -16.41
CA VAL A 38 -13.59 4.31 -17.83
C VAL A 38 -14.92 4.12 -18.56
N ASN A 39 -15.90 3.47 -17.91
CA ASN A 39 -17.24 3.25 -18.48
C ASN A 39 -18.22 2.82 -17.38
N ASP A 40 -19.51 3.06 -17.59
CA ASP A 40 -20.60 2.63 -16.71
C ASP A 40 -20.97 1.16 -16.99
N SER A 41 -20.06 0.26 -16.62
CA SER A 41 -20.27 -1.19 -16.70
C SER A 41 -20.22 -1.78 -15.30
N THR A 42 -21.24 -2.59 -14.96
CA THR A 42 -21.30 -3.33 -13.70
C THR A 42 -20.05 -4.18 -13.48
N VAL A 43 -19.52 -4.80 -14.54
CA VAL A 43 -18.30 -5.64 -14.48
C VAL A 43 -17.08 -4.79 -14.15
N ILE A 44 -16.93 -3.64 -14.81
CA ILE A 44 -15.82 -2.71 -14.56
C ILE A 44 -15.90 -2.15 -13.14
N ASN A 45 -17.10 -1.84 -12.65
CA ASN A 45 -17.29 -1.39 -11.28
C ASN A 45 -16.81 -2.45 -10.28
N TYR A 46 -17.24 -3.71 -10.40
CA TYR A 46 -16.77 -4.77 -9.50
C TYR A 46 -15.25 -4.99 -9.60
N ALA A 47 -14.69 -5.06 -10.81
CA ALA A 47 -13.25 -5.22 -11.00
C ALA A 47 -12.44 -4.05 -10.39
N SER A 48 -12.90 -2.82 -10.58
CA SER A 48 -12.29 -1.60 -10.01
C SER A 48 -12.24 -1.65 -8.49
N ASN A 49 -13.34 -2.05 -7.86
CA ASN A 49 -13.41 -2.18 -6.40
C ASN A 49 -12.50 -3.31 -5.89
N ILE A 50 -12.41 -4.45 -6.59
CA ILE A 50 -11.50 -5.54 -6.22
C ILE A 50 -10.03 -5.08 -6.30
N ILE A 51 -9.65 -4.40 -7.39
CA ILE A 51 -8.29 -3.87 -7.56
C ILE A 51 -7.97 -2.85 -6.47
N LEU A 52 -8.91 -1.96 -6.14
CA LEU A 52 -8.76 -1.01 -5.05
C LEU A 52 -8.54 -1.71 -3.71
N VAL A 53 -9.32 -2.76 -3.40
CA VAL A 53 -9.15 -3.57 -2.19
C VAL A 53 -7.77 -4.22 -2.14
N ILE A 54 -7.27 -4.74 -3.27
CA ILE A 54 -5.91 -5.31 -3.36
C ILE A 54 -4.86 -4.22 -3.04
N GLY A 55 -5.00 -3.02 -3.60
CA GLY A 55 -4.12 -1.89 -3.30
C GLY A 55 -4.11 -1.54 -1.81
N VAL A 56 -5.28 -1.51 -1.17
CA VAL A 56 -5.41 -1.27 0.28
C VAL A 56 -4.71 -2.36 1.10
N VAL A 57 -4.92 -3.64 0.76
CA VAL A 57 -4.27 -4.76 1.46
C VAL A 57 -2.75 -4.68 1.36
N LEU A 58 -2.22 -4.33 0.18
CA LEU A 58 -0.77 -4.14 -0.01
C LEU A 58 -0.23 -2.96 0.81
N ALA A 59 -0.97 -1.84 0.87
CA ALA A 59 -0.58 -0.68 1.67
C ALA A 59 -0.55 -1.02 3.18
N LEU A 60 -1.59 -1.72 3.67
CA LEU A 60 -1.65 -2.17 5.06
C LEU A 60 -0.51 -3.14 5.40
N LYS A 61 -0.17 -4.04 4.47
CA LYS A 61 0.98 -4.94 4.63
C LYS A 61 2.28 -4.14 4.72
N ALA A 62 2.48 -3.14 3.86
CA ALA A 62 3.67 -2.30 3.90
C ALA A 62 3.81 -1.54 5.23
N VAL A 63 2.70 -1.01 5.76
CA VAL A 63 2.70 -0.33 7.08
C VAL A 63 3.03 -1.30 8.21
N LYS A 64 2.50 -2.52 8.18
CA LYS A 64 2.87 -3.55 9.17
C LYS A 64 4.35 -3.88 9.10
N ASP A 65 4.88 -4.07 7.89
CA ASP A 65 6.30 -4.38 7.71
C ASP A 65 7.23 -3.25 8.20
N ILE A 66 6.77 -1.98 8.14
CA ILE A 66 7.49 -0.82 8.69
C ILE A 66 7.46 -0.83 10.22
N LEU A 67 6.31 -1.17 10.81
CA LEU A 67 6.11 -1.12 12.26
C LEU A 67 6.92 -2.20 13.02
N GLY A 68 7.28 -3.29 12.33
CA GLY A 68 8.00 -4.43 12.91
C GLY A 68 7.09 -5.60 13.22
#